data_AF-A0A964Q4I2-F1
#
_entry.id   AF-A0A964Q4I2-F1
#
_cell.length_a   1.000
_cell.length_b   1.000
_cell.length_c   1.000
_cell.angle_alpha   90.00
_cell.angle_beta   90.00
_cell.angle_gamma   90.00
#
_symmetry.space_group_name_H-M   'P 1'
#
loop_
_entity.id
_entity.type
_entity.pdbx_description
1 polymer ?
#
loop_
_entity_poly.entity_id
_entity_poly.type
_entity_poly.pdbx_seq_one_letter_code
_entity_poly.pdbx_strand_id
1 'polypeptide(L)'
;MRQIVAAFFLTWSLLWLAGGGKSLEPVNPNPSLLPGQSQFPQGYEILGNALYANLGELQKESSGWGVRFFSDPASGPAKSASGEIRATLRGITAKTGRWFRLTLRALAQENFHVEKDALYLKAEFFKDQGKTPLDQVKKLIFPQVELDRKTLLDSGTSRKLGPSTWRVFSFDFRTPFPEIDTLRVSAGFENGAGKGAKSEFYINWLEVNPIPDPNEFSFKKGPAESQAILASLIPLGGRWYFDPRKAGKALPKQFDHTNADQLLYKSDKLIAPFAGNTTSWLRKGYLDKTGALVQEDRFIEDNVSISVNQGRLVIRSKNLPNHPTAIFPDRWRALDGNPNIIAEQNFTLFLPLQPLENPKRVAMKNKNNNDQALPMGPIGVACNGIIFFNPFDHLLDEDAVWRLDRCCGHPAQKGQYHYHKYPVCLKSPWTDEGEAHSPVIGFAFDGFPLYGPYETKGQLAREAKSNPLNEFNVHFDEERGWHYHVTPGMFPHIIGGYWGVPDPENRMRGGPPGGGKDKEKKGFPKGGKKGPPKQ
;
A
#
# COMPACT_ATOMS: atom_id res chain seq x y z
N MET A 1 46.77 -11.17 -52.18
CA MET A 1 46.25 -11.99 -51.06
C MET A 1 46.68 -11.30 -49.76
N ARG A 2 45.76 -10.57 -49.08
CA ARG A 2 45.88 -9.89 -47.74
C ARG A 2 47.08 -8.92 -47.56
N GLN A 3 46.99 -7.70 -47.05
CA GLN A 3 45.95 -6.90 -46.39
C GLN A 3 46.35 -5.43 -46.59
N ILE A 4 45.34 -4.56 -46.76
CA ILE A 4 45.46 -3.11 -46.91
C ILE A 4 45.63 -2.50 -45.51
N VAL A 5 46.69 -1.72 -45.32
CA VAL A 5 46.83 -0.75 -44.24
C VAL A 5 46.73 0.63 -44.89
N ALA A 6 45.69 1.40 -44.53
CA ALA A 6 45.61 2.81 -44.89
C ALA A 6 45.15 3.59 -43.66
N ALA A 7 46.07 4.38 -43.14
CA ALA A 7 45.89 5.36 -42.10
C ALA A 7 45.02 6.51 -42.61
N PHE A 8 44.17 7.08 -41.74
CA PHE A 8 43.55 8.38 -41.97
C PHE A 8 43.81 9.31 -40.79
N PHE A 9 44.41 10.45 -41.14
CA PHE A 9 44.55 11.66 -40.34
C PHE A 9 43.19 12.24 -39.97
N LEU A 10 43.07 12.77 -38.75
CA LEU A 10 42.06 13.78 -38.44
C LEU A 10 42.59 14.75 -37.37
N THR A 11 42.83 15.98 -37.78
CA THR A 11 42.98 17.15 -36.91
C THR A 11 41.82 18.11 -37.15
N TRP A 12 41.07 18.35 -36.07
CA TRP A 12 40.44 19.59 -35.60
C TRP A 12 39.41 20.32 -36.49
N SER A 13 38.19 20.48 -35.96
CA SER A 13 37.64 21.77 -35.51
C SER A 13 36.26 21.62 -34.84
N LEU A 14 36.08 22.36 -33.74
CA LEU A 14 34.89 22.48 -32.88
C LEU A 14 33.58 22.77 -33.64
N LEU A 15 32.47 22.16 -33.18
CA LEU A 15 31.17 22.82 -33.17
C LEU A 15 30.41 22.50 -31.86
N TRP A 16 29.91 23.58 -31.25
CA TRP A 16 29.00 23.66 -30.12
C TRP A 16 27.96 22.54 -30.04
N LEU A 17 27.84 21.92 -28.86
CA LEU A 17 26.57 21.35 -28.41
C LEU A 17 26.24 21.88 -27.03
N ALA A 18 25.09 22.54 -26.99
CA ALA A 18 24.46 23.16 -25.85
C ALA A 18 24.35 22.22 -24.65
N GLY A 19 24.39 22.83 -23.46
CA GLY A 19 24.11 22.17 -22.19
C GLY A 19 22.72 21.55 -22.18
N GLY A 20 22.66 20.25 -22.47
CA GLY A 20 21.62 19.36 -21.99
C GLY A 20 22.04 18.89 -20.60
N GLY A 21 21.39 19.41 -19.57
CA GLY A 21 21.48 18.83 -18.23
C GLY A 21 21.07 17.37 -18.32
N LYS A 22 22.05 16.46 -18.24
CA LYS A 22 21.78 15.04 -18.06
C LYS A 22 20.98 14.91 -16.78
N SER A 23 19.75 14.41 -16.92
CA SER A 23 18.96 13.87 -15.82
C SER A 23 19.87 12.99 -14.98
N LEU A 24 19.92 13.28 -13.68
CA LEU A 24 20.66 12.52 -12.68
C LEU A 24 20.28 11.05 -12.84
N GLU A 25 21.23 10.20 -13.25
CA GLU A 25 21.03 8.77 -13.11
C GLU A 25 20.83 8.49 -11.61
N PRO A 26 19.71 7.87 -11.20
CA PRO A 26 19.50 7.55 -9.80
C PRO A 26 20.64 6.62 -9.35
N VAL A 27 21.12 6.83 -8.12
CA VAL A 27 21.91 5.82 -7.40
C VAL A 27 21.00 4.60 -7.27
N ASN A 28 21.06 3.71 -8.25
CA ASN A 28 20.14 2.60 -8.39
C ASN A 28 20.86 1.28 -8.10
N PRO A 29 20.74 0.74 -6.87
CA PRO A 29 20.90 -0.68 -6.63
C PRO A 29 19.52 -1.33 -6.43
N ASN A 30 18.51 -1.01 -7.24
CA ASN A 30 17.25 -1.77 -7.29
C ASN A 30 17.32 -2.83 -8.39
N PRO A 31 17.84 -4.03 -8.11
CA PRO A 31 16.98 -5.18 -8.12
C PRO A 31 16.25 -5.15 -6.77
N SER A 32 15.04 -4.59 -6.77
CA SER A 32 14.10 -4.88 -5.68
C SER A 32 14.10 -6.40 -5.45
N LEU A 33 13.93 -6.85 -4.21
CA LEU A 33 13.63 -8.27 -3.89
C LEU A 33 12.24 -8.62 -4.47
N LEU A 34 12.01 -8.39 -5.76
CA LEU A 34 10.71 -8.51 -6.38
C LEU A 34 10.22 -9.95 -6.17
N PRO A 35 8.99 -10.11 -5.68
CA PRO A 35 8.39 -11.44 -5.55
C PRO A 35 8.52 -12.21 -6.86
N GLY A 36 9.20 -13.36 -6.83
CA GLY A 36 9.22 -14.29 -7.96
C GLY A 36 10.53 -14.40 -8.74
N GLN A 37 11.55 -13.60 -8.43
CA GLN A 37 12.90 -13.89 -8.92
C GLN A 37 13.54 -14.99 -8.07
N SER A 38 14.01 -16.09 -8.67
CA SER A 38 14.68 -17.16 -7.92
C SER A 38 16.17 -16.87 -7.68
N GLN A 39 16.70 -15.81 -8.27
CA GLN A 39 18.09 -15.42 -8.18
C GLN A 39 18.28 -14.33 -7.12
N PHE A 40 19.29 -14.50 -6.27
CA PHE A 40 19.63 -13.51 -5.26
C PHE A 40 20.07 -12.18 -5.92
N PRO A 41 19.51 -11.03 -5.51
CA PRO A 41 19.81 -9.74 -6.13
C PRO A 41 21.27 -9.32 -6.01
N GLN A 42 21.84 -8.72 -7.07
CA GLN A 42 23.16 -8.11 -7.01
C GLN A 42 23.17 -6.87 -6.09
N GLY A 43 24.29 -6.64 -5.40
CA GLY A 43 24.47 -5.47 -4.53
C GLY A 43 24.02 -5.65 -3.08
N TYR A 44 23.44 -6.81 -2.75
CA TYR A 44 23.09 -7.20 -1.39
C TYR A 44 24.04 -8.27 -0.85
N GLU A 45 24.19 -8.28 0.47
CA GLU A 45 24.89 -9.33 1.22
C GLU A 45 23.95 -9.87 2.30
N ILE A 46 23.95 -11.20 2.48
CA ILE A 46 23.26 -11.88 3.58
C ILE A 46 24.30 -12.40 4.56
N LEU A 47 24.11 -12.12 5.84
CA LEU A 47 24.99 -12.53 6.93
C LEU A 47 24.21 -13.24 8.03
N GLY A 48 24.89 -14.12 8.76
CA GLY A 48 24.34 -14.82 9.91
C GLY A 48 23.20 -15.76 9.53
N ASN A 49 22.21 -15.87 10.42
CA ASN A 49 21.09 -16.79 10.32
C ASN A 49 19.98 -16.24 9.42
N ALA A 50 20.35 -16.02 8.17
CA ALA A 50 19.51 -15.47 7.13
C ALA A 50 19.79 -16.17 5.80
N LEU A 51 18.78 -16.29 4.93
CA LEU A 51 18.90 -17.00 3.65
C LEU A 51 17.93 -16.43 2.61
N TYR A 52 18.33 -16.40 1.33
CA TYR A 52 17.44 -16.09 0.22
C TYR A 52 16.67 -17.33 -0.25
N ALA A 53 15.35 -17.35 -0.07
CA ALA A 53 14.50 -18.50 -0.37
C ALA A 53 13.07 -18.08 -0.71
N ASN A 54 12.27 -19.07 -1.13
CA ASN A 54 10.84 -18.91 -1.27
C ASN A 54 10.21 -18.51 0.08
N LEU A 55 9.36 -17.49 0.04
CA LEU A 55 8.65 -16.91 1.17
C LEU A 55 7.26 -17.52 1.29
N GLY A 56 7.06 -18.24 2.40
CA GLY A 56 5.80 -18.90 2.73
C GLY A 56 5.71 -20.35 2.25
N GLU A 57 4.59 -20.97 2.59
CA GLU A 57 4.23 -22.30 2.11
C GLU A 57 3.18 -22.12 1.01
N LEU A 58 3.37 -22.71 -0.17
CA LEU A 58 2.44 -22.57 -1.31
C LEU A 58 0.95 -22.82 -0.95
N GLN A 59 0.71 -23.68 0.04
CA GLN A 59 -0.62 -24.08 0.52
C GLN A 59 -1.25 -23.11 1.54
N LYS A 60 -0.54 -22.06 1.94
CA LYS A 60 -1.01 -21.06 2.93
C LYS A 60 -0.76 -19.64 2.46
N GLU A 61 0.42 -19.41 1.89
CA GLU A 61 0.89 -18.11 1.46
C GLU A 61 1.98 -18.28 0.41
N SER A 62 1.68 -17.89 -0.82
CA SER A 62 2.65 -17.83 -1.90
C SER A 62 3.06 -16.36 -2.09
N SER A 63 4.16 -15.97 -1.45
CA SER A 63 4.68 -14.58 -1.49
C SER A 63 5.92 -14.43 -2.38
N GLY A 64 6.27 -15.46 -3.16
CA GLY A 64 7.41 -15.44 -4.06
C GLY A 64 8.72 -15.75 -3.35
N TRP A 65 9.79 -15.05 -3.71
CA TRP A 65 11.15 -15.23 -3.18
C TRP A 65 11.60 -13.96 -2.44
N GLY A 66 12.47 -14.12 -1.44
CA GLY A 66 12.99 -13.03 -0.63
C GLY A 66 13.94 -13.55 0.44
N VAL A 67 14.25 -12.71 1.45
CA VAL A 67 15.14 -13.10 2.55
C VAL A 67 14.33 -13.60 3.74
N ARG A 68 14.78 -14.70 4.34
CA ARG A 68 14.23 -15.30 5.55
C ARG A 68 15.25 -15.15 6.66
N PHE A 69 14.85 -14.51 7.75
CA PHE A 69 15.59 -14.47 9.01
C PHE A 69 15.07 -15.56 9.94
N PHE A 70 15.98 -16.26 10.60
CA PHE A 70 15.65 -17.40 11.46
C PHE A 70 15.94 -17.04 12.92
N SER A 71 14.92 -16.63 13.68
CA SER A 71 15.12 -16.21 15.07
C SER A 71 15.28 -17.37 16.04
N ASP A 72 14.97 -18.60 15.65
CA ASP A 72 15.37 -19.78 16.42
C ASP A 72 16.83 -20.12 16.09
N PRO A 73 17.79 -20.01 17.04
CA PRO A 73 19.20 -20.25 16.77
C PRO A 73 19.53 -21.69 16.34
N ALA A 74 18.64 -22.66 16.61
CA ALA A 74 18.79 -24.03 16.15
C ALA A 74 18.34 -24.22 14.69
N SER A 75 17.63 -23.25 14.13
CA SER A 75 17.18 -23.22 12.74
C SER A 75 18.09 -22.35 11.87
N GLY A 76 17.90 -22.39 10.54
CA GLY A 76 18.63 -21.54 9.58
C GLY A 76 20.06 -22.00 9.24
N PRO A 77 20.73 -21.30 8.31
CA PRO A 77 21.97 -21.78 7.70
C PRO A 77 23.21 -21.63 8.59
N ALA A 78 23.24 -20.64 9.48
CA ALA A 78 24.42 -20.28 10.27
C ALA A 78 24.34 -20.71 11.75
N LYS A 79 23.18 -21.22 12.20
CA LYS A 79 22.93 -21.60 13.60
C LYS A 79 23.36 -20.53 14.60
N SER A 80 22.97 -19.28 14.32
CA SER A 80 23.34 -18.08 15.08
C SER A 80 22.08 -17.36 15.57
N ALA A 81 22.18 -16.65 16.69
CA ALA A 81 21.10 -15.82 17.22
C ALA A 81 21.01 -14.44 16.51
N SER A 82 21.64 -14.27 15.35
CA SER A 82 21.63 -13.02 14.59
C SER A 82 21.62 -13.29 13.09
N GLY A 83 21.05 -12.37 12.32
CA GLY A 83 21.05 -12.41 10.85
C GLY A 83 20.81 -11.01 10.28
N GLU A 84 21.38 -10.74 9.10
CA GLU A 84 21.34 -9.41 8.49
C GLU A 84 21.28 -9.53 6.97
N ILE A 85 20.51 -8.63 6.33
CA ILE A 85 20.66 -8.29 4.92
C ILE A 85 21.13 -6.84 4.83
N ARG A 86 22.16 -6.57 4.02
CA ARG A 86 22.71 -5.23 3.86
C ARG A 86 23.05 -4.89 2.42
N ALA A 87 23.01 -3.60 2.10
CA ALA A 87 23.45 -3.03 0.83
C ALA A 87 24.43 -1.88 1.08
N THR A 88 25.38 -1.69 0.17
CA THR A 88 26.35 -0.59 0.23
C THR A 88 26.14 0.35 -0.94
N LEU A 89 25.86 1.61 -0.65
CA LEU A 89 25.70 2.69 -1.61
C LEU A 89 26.95 3.55 -1.60
N ARG A 90 27.47 3.85 -2.78
CA ARG A 90 28.70 4.63 -2.98
C ARG A 90 28.40 5.85 -3.84
N GLY A 91 29.26 6.86 -3.76
CA GLY A 91 29.15 8.05 -4.60
C GLY A 91 28.12 9.06 -4.08
N ILE A 92 27.93 9.10 -2.76
CA ILE A 92 27.08 10.11 -2.13
C ILE A 92 27.78 11.45 -2.20
N THR A 93 27.07 12.48 -2.67
CA THR A 93 27.63 13.82 -2.88
C THR A 93 26.69 14.88 -2.34
N ALA A 94 27.13 16.14 -2.30
CA ALA A 94 26.23 17.25 -1.96
C ALA A 94 25.00 17.34 -2.90
N LYS A 95 25.09 16.83 -4.14
CA LYS A 95 24.00 16.88 -5.13
C LYS A 95 22.93 15.80 -4.92
N THR A 96 23.24 14.69 -4.25
CA THR A 96 22.27 13.62 -3.97
C THR A 96 21.28 13.97 -2.86
N GLY A 97 21.44 15.12 -2.22
CA GLY A 97 20.78 15.43 -0.95
C GLY A 97 21.48 14.74 0.22
N ARG A 98 21.08 15.12 1.43
CA ARG A 98 21.65 14.61 2.70
C ARG A 98 20.66 13.80 3.51
N TRP A 99 19.41 13.70 3.06
CA TRP A 99 18.35 12.95 3.70
C TRP A 99 17.98 11.74 2.86
N PHE A 100 17.75 10.63 3.54
CA PHE A 100 17.46 9.34 2.95
C PHE A 100 16.33 8.67 3.72
N ARG A 101 15.55 7.87 3.01
CA ARG A 101 14.53 6.98 3.56
C ARG A 101 14.92 5.54 3.26
N LEU A 102 15.13 4.74 4.29
CA LEU A 102 15.23 3.28 4.21
C LEU A 102 13.84 2.69 4.43
N THR A 103 13.38 1.87 3.50
CA THR A 103 12.07 1.22 3.55
C THR A 103 12.22 -0.29 3.43
N LEU A 104 11.55 -1.03 4.31
CA LEU A 104 11.57 -2.48 4.38
C LEU A 104 10.12 -3.00 4.35
N ARG A 105 9.76 -3.92 3.46
CA ARG A 105 8.53 -4.72 3.61
C ARG A 105 8.87 -6.08 4.15
N ALA A 106 8.26 -6.40 5.28
CA ALA A 106 8.52 -7.64 5.98
C ALA A 106 7.31 -8.20 6.70
N LEU A 107 7.38 -9.48 7.05
CA LEU A 107 6.38 -10.20 7.84
C LEU A 107 7.10 -11.00 8.92
N ALA A 108 6.76 -10.73 10.17
CA ALA A 108 7.18 -11.57 11.29
C ALA A 108 6.18 -12.70 11.46
N GLN A 109 6.63 -13.95 11.29
CA GLN A 109 5.79 -15.11 11.59
C GLN A 109 5.47 -15.20 13.08
N GLU A 110 4.51 -16.03 13.43
CA GLU A 110 3.87 -16.10 14.75
C GLU A 110 4.87 -16.28 15.91
N ASN A 111 5.87 -17.14 15.71
CA ASN A 111 6.89 -17.46 16.71
C ASN A 111 8.20 -16.72 16.49
N PHE A 112 8.26 -15.78 15.53
CA PHE A 112 9.43 -14.91 15.40
C PHE A 112 9.55 -14.04 16.65
N HIS A 113 10.70 -14.12 17.30
CA HIS A 113 10.96 -13.42 18.55
C HIS A 113 12.44 -13.09 18.71
N VAL A 114 12.70 -11.88 19.21
CA VAL A 114 14.03 -11.38 19.54
C VAL A 114 13.97 -10.80 20.94
N GLU A 115 15.01 -11.02 21.73
CA GLU A 115 15.13 -10.37 23.04
C GLU A 115 15.63 -8.93 22.87
N LYS A 116 15.29 -8.06 23.84
CA LYS A 116 15.74 -6.65 23.90
C LYS A 116 15.39 -5.85 22.63
N ASP A 117 14.25 -6.18 22.01
CA ASP A 117 13.73 -5.52 20.82
C ASP A 117 14.69 -5.51 19.62
N ALA A 118 15.61 -6.47 19.57
CA ALA A 118 16.82 -6.40 18.75
C ALA A 118 16.60 -6.73 17.26
N LEU A 119 15.41 -6.44 16.70
CA LEU A 119 15.14 -6.38 15.25
C LEU A 119 15.20 -4.92 14.81
N TYR A 120 15.97 -4.61 13.77
CA TYR A 120 16.31 -3.23 13.44
C TYR A 120 16.42 -2.93 11.93
N LEU A 121 16.29 -1.64 11.63
CA LEU A 121 16.82 -0.97 10.45
C LEU A 121 18.03 -0.13 10.86
N LYS A 122 19.11 -0.16 10.07
CA LYS A 122 20.37 0.52 10.41
C LYS A 122 20.95 1.22 9.18
N ALA A 123 21.52 2.39 9.40
CA ALA A 123 22.36 3.09 8.43
C ALA A 123 23.71 3.40 9.07
N GLU A 124 24.78 2.94 8.43
CA GLU A 124 26.17 3.19 8.81
C GLU A 124 26.80 4.16 7.80
N PHE A 125 27.53 5.15 8.30
CA PHE A 125 28.12 6.22 7.51
C PHE A 125 29.61 6.05 7.38
N PHE A 126 30.14 6.15 6.16
CA PHE A 126 31.57 6.01 5.89
C PHE A 126 32.10 7.13 4.99
N LYS A 127 33.40 7.35 5.09
CA LYS A 127 34.21 8.11 4.13
C LYS A 127 35.29 7.24 3.49
N ASP A 128 36.08 7.83 2.61
CA ASP A 128 37.23 7.21 1.96
C ASP A 128 36.83 5.94 1.20
N GLN A 129 35.72 6.03 0.45
CA GLN A 129 35.10 4.94 -0.30
C GLN A 129 34.75 3.74 0.60
N GLY A 130 34.13 4.01 1.74
CA GLY A 130 33.65 2.97 2.64
C GLY A 130 34.72 2.34 3.55
N LYS A 131 35.94 2.90 3.58
CA LYS A 131 37.05 2.35 4.36
C LYS A 131 37.06 2.84 5.80
N THR A 132 36.60 4.07 6.05
CA THR A 132 36.63 4.67 7.38
C THR A 132 35.20 4.88 7.89
N PRO A 133 34.76 4.14 8.92
CA PRO A 133 33.46 4.38 9.55
C PRO A 133 33.49 5.72 10.28
N LEU A 134 32.38 6.45 10.21
CA LEU A 134 32.20 7.75 10.86
C LEU A 134 31.16 7.69 11.98
N ASP A 135 29.98 7.14 11.70
CA ASP A 135 28.87 7.08 12.64
C ASP A 135 27.84 6.03 12.19
N GLN A 136 26.81 5.79 13.00
CA GLN A 136 25.66 4.98 12.64
C GLN A 136 24.39 5.44 13.33
N VAL A 137 23.25 5.16 12.69
CA VAL A 137 21.93 5.34 13.29
C VAL A 137 21.11 4.06 13.12
N LYS A 138 20.31 3.72 14.14
CA LYS A 138 19.55 2.47 14.22
C LYS A 138 18.12 2.75 14.69
N LYS A 139 17.12 2.17 14.01
CA LYS A 139 15.71 2.15 14.42
C LYS A 139 15.31 0.72 14.77
N LEU A 140 14.84 0.51 16.00
CA LEU A 140 14.27 -0.77 16.42
C LEU A 140 12.84 -0.89 15.87
N ILE A 141 12.50 -2.06 15.33
CA ILE A 141 11.21 -2.31 14.67
C ILE A 141 10.45 -3.49 15.30
N PHE A 142 11.03 -4.24 16.24
CA PHE A 142 10.33 -5.31 16.94
C PHE A 142 9.11 -4.84 17.75
N PRO A 143 9.15 -3.70 18.48
CA PRO A 143 7.99 -3.25 19.25
C PRO A 143 6.76 -3.01 18.37
N GLN A 144 6.96 -2.57 17.12
CA GLN A 144 5.89 -2.39 16.15
C GLN A 144 5.29 -3.73 15.69
N VAL A 145 6.11 -4.78 15.55
CA VAL A 145 5.63 -6.14 15.25
C VAL A 145 4.70 -6.63 16.36
N GLU A 146 5.07 -6.40 17.62
CA GLU A 146 4.25 -6.80 18.77
C GLU A 146 2.94 -6.00 18.84
N LEU A 147 3.02 -4.69 18.58
CA LEU A 147 1.84 -3.83 18.52
C LEU A 147 0.85 -4.33 17.47
N ASP A 148 1.32 -4.65 16.27
CA ASP A 148 0.48 -5.11 15.17
C ASP A 148 -0.21 -6.44 15.44
N ARG A 149 0.52 -7.39 16.04
CA ARG A 149 -0.05 -8.68 16.46
C ARG A 149 -1.23 -8.48 17.42
N LYS A 150 -1.22 -7.41 18.21
CA LYS A 150 -2.31 -7.05 19.13
C LYS A 150 -3.43 -6.28 18.44
N THR A 151 -3.11 -5.28 17.62
CA THR A 151 -4.08 -4.30 17.12
C THR A 151 -4.74 -4.69 15.80
N LEU A 152 -4.04 -5.45 14.96
CA LEU A 152 -4.49 -5.85 13.62
C LEU A 152 -5.09 -7.26 13.58
N LEU A 153 -5.20 -7.93 14.74
CA LEU A 153 -5.76 -9.26 14.83
C LEU A 153 -7.22 -9.28 14.38
N ASP A 154 -7.50 -10.06 13.34
CA ASP A 154 -8.84 -10.29 12.84
C ASP A 154 -9.18 -11.77 12.94
N SER A 155 -10.08 -12.14 13.85
CA SER A 155 -10.35 -13.56 14.15
C SER A 155 -10.92 -14.36 12.96
N GLY A 156 -11.46 -13.70 11.94
CA GLY A 156 -11.90 -14.34 10.69
C GLY A 156 -10.71 -14.65 9.78
N THR A 157 -10.01 -13.61 9.32
CA THR A 157 -8.89 -13.70 8.39
C THR A 157 -7.69 -14.43 9.02
N SER A 158 -7.38 -14.14 10.28
CA SER A 158 -6.28 -14.77 11.02
C SER A 158 -6.53 -16.24 11.36
N ARG A 159 -7.77 -16.75 11.31
CA ARG A 159 -8.05 -18.18 11.51
C ARG A 159 -7.33 -19.04 10.48
N LYS A 160 -7.22 -18.56 9.24
CA LYS A 160 -6.62 -19.32 8.13
C LYS A 160 -5.17 -18.93 7.84
N LEU A 161 -4.87 -17.63 7.85
CA LEU A 161 -3.53 -17.13 7.52
C LEU A 161 -2.61 -17.03 8.75
N GLY A 162 -3.17 -17.06 9.96
CA GLY A 162 -2.44 -16.69 11.18
C GLY A 162 -2.44 -15.17 11.43
N PRO A 163 -1.99 -14.71 12.61
CA PRO A 163 -1.97 -13.30 13.02
C PRO A 163 -0.85 -12.47 12.36
N SER A 164 0.08 -13.14 11.65
CA SER A 164 1.22 -12.49 11.00
C SER A 164 0.77 -11.58 9.86
N THR A 165 1.30 -10.37 9.81
CA THR A 165 0.88 -9.35 8.85
C THR A 165 2.09 -8.81 8.09
N TRP A 166 1.93 -8.57 6.79
CA TRP A 166 2.93 -7.86 6.02
C TRP A 166 2.89 -6.39 6.36
N ARG A 167 4.06 -5.82 6.65
CA ARG A 167 4.22 -4.43 7.03
C ARG A 167 5.34 -3.77 6.26
N VAL A 168 5.14 -2.50 5.94
CA VAL A 168 6.20 -1.60 5.51
C VAL A 168 6.73 -0.85 6.73
N PHE A 169 8.03 -0.99 7.01
CA PHE A 169 8.77 -0.19 7.99
C PHE A 169 9.55 0.88 7.25
N SER A 170 9.56 2.10 7.78
CA SER A 170 10.33 3.22 7.23
C SER A 170 11.26 3.83 8.28
N PHE A 171 12.45 4.22 7.85
CA PHE A 171 13.47 4.87 8.67
C PHE A 171 14.11 6.01 7.89
N ASP A 172 13.76 7.24 8.27
CA ASP A 172 14.34 8.44 7.68
C ASP A 172 15.57 8.85 8.49
N PHE A 173 16.66 9.16 7.79
CA PHE A 173 17.91 9.58 8.41
C PHE A 173 18.63 10.62 7.56
N ARG A 174 19.44 11.42 8.23
CA ARG A 174 20.32 12.41 7.60
C ARG A 174 21.76 11.97 7.73
N THR A 175 22.57 12.17 6.69
CA THR A 175 24.02 12.04 6.80
C THR A 175 24.57 13.15 7.71
N PRO A 176 25.22 12.82 8.84
CA PRO A 176 25.63 13.83 9.84
C PRO A 176 26.77 14.74 9.36
N PHE A 177 27.57 14.29 8.40
CA PHE A 177 28.78 14.96 7.95
C PHE A 177 28.86 15.11 6.42
N PRO A 178 29.43 16.20 5.89
CA PRO A 178 29.54 16.41 4.45
C PRO A 178 30.52 15.45 3.76
N GLU A 179 31.49 14.90 4.49
CA GLU A 179 32.54 13.99 4.01
C GLU A 179 32.03 12.56 3.75
N ILE A 180 30.78 12.26 4.11
CA ILE A 180 30.17 10.95 3.86
C ILE A 180 30.02 10.73 2.35
N ASP A 181 30.71 9.71 1.85
CA ASP A 181 30.71 9.29 0.45
C ASP A 181 30.05 7.92 0.22
N THR A 182 29.84 7.17 1.31
CA THR A 182 29.36 5.79 1.30
C THR A 182 28.37 5.56 2.45
N LEU A 183 27.23 4.95 2.14
CA LEU A 183 26.25 4.44 3.12
C LEU A 183 26.23 2.92 3.08
N ARG A 184 26.17 2.28 4.24
CA ARG A 184 25.76 0.89 4.35
C ARG A 184 24.43 0.85 5.08
N VAL A 185 23.40 0.36 4.40
CA VAL A 185 22.05 0.22 4.95
C VAL A 185 21.75 -1.25 5.20
N SER A 186 21.08 -1.56 6.30
CA SER A 186 20.73 -2.94 6.61
C SER A 186 19.40 -3.08 7.35
N ALA A 187 18.81 -4.26 7.19
CA ALA A 187 17.81 -4.80 8.09
C ALA A 187 18.44 -6.02 8.77
N GLY A 188 18.27 -6.18 10.07
CA GLY A 188 18.88 -7.28 10.79
C GLY A 188 18.23 -7.54 12.12
N PHE A 189 18.59 -8.68 12.71
CA PHE A 189 18.22 -9.02 14.08
C PHE A 189 19.41 -9.55 14.87
N GLU A 190 19.37 -9.33 16.17
CA GLU A 190 20.25 -9.91 17.18
C GLU A 190 19.39 -10.59 18.27
N ASN A 191 20.00 -11.38 19.15
CA ASN A 191 19.34 -12.07 20.26
C ASN A 191 18.07 -12.84 19.85
N GLY A 192 18.12 -13.55 18.72
CA GLY A 192 17.04 -14.43 18.28
C GLY A 192 16.70 -15.46 19.35
N ALA A 193 15.42 -15.48 19.74
CA ALA A 193 14.88 -16.36 20.79
C ALA A 193 13.56 -17.01 20.36
N GLY A 194 13.33 -17.12 19.05
CA GLY A 194 12.21 -17.90 18.51
C GLY A 194 12.35 -19.40 18.85
N LYS A 195 11.24 -20.13 18.80
CA LYS A 195 11.21 -21.56 19.14
C LYS A 195 10.41 -22.36 18.11
N GLY A 196 11.07 -23.29 17.43
CA GLY A 196 10.45 -24.23 16.52
C GLY A 196 9.89 -23.60 15.25
N ALA A 197 8.88 -24.22 14.67
CA ALA A 197 8.27 -23.77 13.41
C ALA A 197 7.73 -22.33 13.50
N LYS A 198 7.65 -21.65 12.35
CA LYS A 198 7.13 -20.28 12.23
C LYS A 198 7.91 -19.23 13.03
N SER A 199 9.20 -19.44 13.24
CA SER A 199 10.11 -18.53 13.95
C SER A 199 10.90 -17.64 13.00
N GLU A 200 10.29 -17.23 11.88
CA GLU A 200 11.00 -16.56 10.80
C GLU A 200 10.47 -15.15 10.53
N PHE A 201 11.35 -14.28 10.05
CA PHE A 201 11.01 -12.95 9.58
C PHE A 201 11.31 -12.84 8.09
N TYR A 202 10.25 -12.69 7.31
CA TYR A 202 10.29 -12.65 5.86
C TYR A 202 10.49 -11.23 5.40
N ILE A 203 11.44 -11.03 4.49
CA ILE A 203 11.73 -9.75 3.85
C ILE A 203 11.56 -9.94 2.36
N ASN A 204 10.63 -9.19 1.78
CA ASN A 204 10.41 -9.23 0.33
C ASN A 204 10.67 -7.90 -0.35
N TRP A 205 11.07 -6.87 0.38
CA TRP A 205 11.40 -5.58 -0.20
C TRP A 205 12.31 -4.81 0.75
N LEU A 206 13.39 -4.25 0.24
CA LEU A 206 14.29 -3.34 0.96
C LEU A 206 14.78 -2.31 -0.04
N GLU A 207 14.63 -1.02 0.26
CA GLU A 207 15.05 0.08 -0.61
C GLU A 207 15.57 1.24 0.21
N VAL A 208 16.49 2.02 -0.37
CA VAL A 208 16.90 3.31 0.18
C VAL A 208 16.82 4.37 -0.92
N ASN A 209 16.12 5.46 -0.63
CA ASN A 209 15.89 6.54 -1.58
C ASN A 209 16.31 7.89 -0.95
N PRO A 210 16.97 8.80 -1.69
CA PRO A 210 17.13 10.16 -1.23
C PRO A 210 15.76 10.84 -1.11
N ILE A 211 15.57 11.65 -0.08
CA ILE A 211 14.34 12.42 0.14
C ILE A 211 14.68 13.90 0.32
N PRO A 212 13.73 14.82 0.05
CA PRO A 212 13.85 16.23 0.44
C PRO A 212 14.05 16.37 1.96
N ASP A 213 14.52 17.55 2.41
CA ASP A 213 14.66 17.78 3.85
C ASP A 213 13.28 17.64 4.52
N PRO A 214 13.11 16.80 5.55
CA PRO A 214 11.82 16.64 6.22
C PRO A 214 11.26 17.95 6.78
N ASN A 215 12.09 18.97 7.05
CA ASN A 215 11.60 20.31 7.41
C ASN A 215 11.01 21.08 6.24
N GLU A 216 11.28 20.70 4.99
CA GLU A 216 10.57 21.18 3.80
C GLU A 216 9.18 20.51 3.68
N PHE A 217 8.95 19.37 4.36
CA PHE A 217 7.64 18.68 4.43
C PHE A 217 6.91 18.86 5.79
N SER A 218 7.63 19.25 6.83
CA SER A 218 7.09 19.59 8.14
C SER A 218 6.70 21.06 8.12
N PHE A 219 5.44 21.33 7.79
CA PHE A 219 4.85 22.59 8.19
C PHE A 219 4.92 22.66 9.72
N LYS A 220 5.81 23.51 10.23
CA LYS A 220 5.95 23.78 11.65
C LYS A 220 4.58 24.14 12.23
N LYS A 221 4.31 23.58 13.41
CA LYS A 221 3.03 23.72 14.11
C LYS A 221 2.96 25.14 14.70
N GLY A 222 2.09 25.97 14.12
CA GLY A 222 1.70 27.27 14.67
C GLY A 222 0.40 27.76 14.03
N PRO A 223 -0.61 28.22 14.80
CA PRO A 223 -1.87 28.71 14.23
C PRO A 223 -1.68 29.89 13.26
N ALA A 224 -0.65 30.71 13.45
CA ALA A 224 -0.33 31.84 12.57
C ALA A 224 0.36 31.47 11.24
N GLU A 225 1.12 30.36 11.18
CA GLU A 225 1.76 29.89 9.93
C GLU A 225 0.74 29.22 8.99
N SER A 226 -0.29 28.57 9.53
CA SER A 226 -1.27 27.81 8.74
C SER A 226 -2.04 28.67 7.73
N GLN A 227 -2.38 29.91 8.09
CA GLN A 227 -3.21 30.77 7.25
C GLN A 227 -2.42 31.43 6.11
N ALA A 228 -1.14 31.77 6.37
CA ALA A 228 -0.24 32.26 5.33
C ALA A 228 0.06 31.17 4.28
N ILE A 229 0.26 29.92 4.71
CA ILE A 229 0.42 28.78 3.80
C ILE A 229 -0.84 28.59 2.98
N LEU A 230 -2.02 28.50 3.60
CA LEU A 230 -3.28 28.34 2.88
C LEU A 230 -3.55 29.47 1.88
N ALA A 231 -3.16 30.72 2.20
CA ALA A 231 -3.29 31.86 1.30
C ALA A 231 -2.40 31.77 0.05
N SER A 232 -1.33 30.98 0.10
CA SER A 232 -0.45 30.72 -1.05
C SER A 232 -0.98 29.63 -1.99
N LEU A 233 -1.95 28.83 -1.53
CA LEU A 233 -2.51 27.70 -2.26
C LEU A 233 -3.76 28.11 -3.05
N ILE A 234 -4.08 27.34 -4.09
CA ILE A 234 -5.28 27.54 -4.90
C ILE A 234 -6.37 26.58 -4.38
N PRO A 235 -7.49 27.07 -3.81
CA PRO A 235 -8.57 26.21 -3.35
C PRO A 235 -9.28 25.55 -4.55
N LEU A 236 -9.46 24.24 -4.48
CA LEU A 236 -10.16 23.45 -5.50
C LEU A 236 -11.62 23.21 -5.13
N GLY A 237 -11.91 23.14 -3.83
CA GLY A 237 -13.24 22.92 -3.27
C GLY A 237 -13.17 22.08 -1.99
N GLY A 238 -14.04 22.38 -1.03
CA GLY A 238 -14.07 21.72 0.28
C GLY A 238 -12.73 21.80 0.99
N ARG A 239 -12.10 20.65 1.21
CA ARG A 239 -10.80 20.52 1.88
C ARG A 239 -9.61 20.35 0.91
N TRP A 240 -9.82 20.52 -0.40
CA TRP A 240 -8.79 20.32 -1.42
C TRP A 240 -8.14 21.63 -1.89
N TYR A 241 -6.82 21.57 -2.06
CA TYR A 241 -5.97 22.68 -2.45
C TYR A 241 -4.94 22.23 -3.50
N PHE A 242 -4.49 23.15 -4.33
CA PHE A 242 -3.39 22.96 -5.26
C PHE A 242 -2.22 23.88 -4.87
N ASP A 243 -1.03 23.31 -4.78
CA ASP A 243 0.23 24.05 -4.60
C ASP A 243 0.88 24.35 -5.97
N PRO A 244 0.89 25.62 -6.43
CA PRO A 244 1.48 26.00 -7.72
C PRO A 244 3.02 26.10 -7.71
N ARG A 245 3.70 25.83 -6.58
CA ARG A 245 5.18 25.75 -6.48
C ARG A 245 5.94 26.90 -7.16
N LYS A 246 5.68 28.15 -6.81
CA LYS A 246 6.29 29.35 -7.44
C LYS A 246 6.17 29.43 -8.98
N ALA A 247 5.54 28.46 -9.66
CA ALA A 247 5.58 28.26 -11.11
C ALA A 247 4.15 28.25 -11.68
N GLY A 248 3.63 29.44 -12.01
CA GLY A 248 2.36 29.62 -12.70
C GLY A 248 1.12 29.22 -11.88
N LYS A 249 0.10 30.10 -11.82
CA LYS A 249 -1.16 29.81 -11.09
C LYS A 249 -2.11 28.86 -11.84
N ALA A 250 -1.66 28.24 -12.93
CA ALA A 250 -2.52 27.39 -13.75
C ALA A 250 -2.61 25.99 -13.15
N LEU A 251 -3.83 25.51 -12.93
CA LEU A 251 -4.08 24.14 -12.51
C LEU A 251 -3.58 23.17 -13.60
N PRO A 252 -2.78 22.15 -13.26
CA PRO A 252 -2.36 21.15 -14.23
C PRO A 252 -3.57 20.37 -14.76
N LYS A 253 -3.46 19.85 -15.98
CA LYS A 253 -4.53 19.00 -16.58
C LYS A 253 -4.80 17.75 -15.75
N GLN A 254 -3.76 17.21 -15.11
CA GLN A 254 -3.82 16.08 -14.21
C GLN A 254 -2.68 16.13 -13.18
N PHE A 255 -2.90 15.45 -12.07
CA PHE A 255 -1.93 15.08 -11.05
C PHE A 255 -1.57 13.60 -11.21
N ASP A 256 -0.29 13.30 -11.35
CA ASP A 256 0.24 11.97 -11.65
C ASP A 256 1.57 11.74 -10.89
N HIS A 257 2.38 10.76 -11.30
CA HIS A 257 3.65 10.45 -10.62
C HIS A 257 4.66 11.61 -10.57
N THR A 258 4.52 12.63 -11.42
CA THR A 258 5.46 13.76 -11.49
C THR A 258 5.08 14.92 -10.56
N ASN A 259 3.80 15.02 -10.17
CA ASN A 259 3.26 16.22 -9.52
C ASN A 259 2.11 15.95 -8.53
N ALA A 260 1.81 14.70 -8.17
CA ALA A 260 0.75 14.36 -7.20
C ALA A 260 0.97 14.94 -5.80
N ASP A 261 2.20 15.32 -5.49
CA ASP A 261 2.61 16.06 -4.29
C ASP A 261 2.16 17.53 -4.28
N GLN A 262 1.61 18.04 -5.38
CA GLN A 262 0.96 19.36 -5.47
C GLN A 262 -0.54 19.33 -5.18
N LEU A 263 -1.17 18.15 -5.17
CA LEU A 263 -2.58 17.99 -4.83
C LEU A 263 -2.72 17.74 -3.33
N LEU A 264 -3.17 18.77 -2.62
CA LEU A 264 -3.20 18.79 -1.15
C LEU A 264 -4.63 18.62 -0.62
N TYR A 265 -4.75 17.86 0.46
CA TYR A 265 -5.96 17.71 1.26
C TYR A 265 -5.69 18.26 2.67
N LYS A 266 -6.58 19.11 3.17
CA LYS A 266 -6.54 19.63 4.54
C LYS A 266 -7.23 18.64 5.48
N SER A 267 -6.43 17.80 6.15
CA SER A 267 -6.84 17.03 7.32
C SER A 267 -6.68 17.92 8.57
N ASP A 268 -6.06 17.42 9.64
CA ASP A 268 -5.45 18.22 10.73
C ASP A 268 -4.24 19.04 10.24
N LYS A 269 -3.56 18.52 9.22
CA LYS A 269 -2.51 19.19 8.44
C LYS A 269 -2.77 19.06 6.94
N LEU A 270 -2.05 19.84 6.15
CA LEU A 270 -2.00 19.64 4.71
C LEU A 270 -1.22 18.35 4.40
N ILE A 271 -1.85 17.45 3.66
CA ILE A 271 -1.24 16.19 3.20
C ILE A 271 -1.41 16.07 1.68
N ALA A 272 -0.51 15.36 1.02
CA ALA A 272 -0.65 15.00 -0.40
C ALA A 272 -1.00 13.50 -0.50
N PRO A 273 -2.28 13.09 -0.38
CA PRO A 273 -2.65 11.69 -0.14
C PRO A 273 -2.17 10.73 -1.24
N PHE A 274 -2.12 11.19 -2.49
CA PHE A 274 -1.71 10.39 -3.65
C PHE A 274 -0.20 10.39 -3.91
N ALA A 275 0.56 11.30 -3.28
CA ALA A 275 2.01 11.39 -3.48
C ALA A 275 2.71 10.08 -3.06
N GLY A 276 3.56 9.54 -3.94
CA GLY A 276 4.24 8.25 -3.74
C GLY A 276 3.37 7.01 -3.99
N ASN A 277 2.08 7.19 -4.31
CA ASN A 277 1.11 6.12 -4.50
C ASN A 277 0.58 6.00 -5.95
N THR A 278 0.98 6.89 -6.85
CA THR A 278 0.50 6.92 -8.24
C THR A 278 1.16 5.93 -9.18
N THR A 279 2.30 5.35 -8.79
CA THR A 279 3.04 4.34 -9.58
C THR A 279 2.74 2.92 -9.12
N SER A 280 2.85 1.94 -10.02
CA SER A 280 2.71 0.52 -9.70
C SER A 280 3.52 -0.36 -10.64
N TRP A 281 3.35 -1.67 -10.53
CA TRP A 281 3.93 -2.66 -11.44
C TRP A 281 2.83 -3.54 -12.01
N LEU A 282 2.81 -3.68 -13.33
CA LEU A 282 2.07 -4.75 -13.99
C LEU A 282 2.95 -6.00 -13.95
N ARG A 283 2.64 -6.90 -13.02
CA ARG A 283 3.51 -8.03 -12.69
C ARG A 283 3.31 -9.23 -13.63
N LYS A 284 4.35 -10.03 -13.80
CA LYS A 284 4.28 -11.35 -14.41
C LYS A 284 3.17 -12.17 -13.75
N GLY A 285 2.33 -12.81 -14.58
CA GLY A 285 1.19 -13.59 -14.13
C GLY A 285 -0.10 -12.80 -13.94
N TYR A 286 -0.06 -11.45 -14.01
CA TYR A 286 -1.27 -10.64 -14.10
C TYR A 286 -1.81 -10.65 -15.54
N LEU A 287 -3.04 -10.18 -15.72
CA LEU A 287 -3.61 -9.90 -17.03
C LEU A 287 -3.43 -8.41 -17.36
N ASP A 288 -3.02 -8.09 -18.57
CA ASP A 288 -3.01 -6.72 -19.06
C ASP A 288 -4.44 -6.25 -19.44
N LYS A 289 -4.57 -4.99 -19.87
CA LYS A 289 -5.86 -4.41 -20.29
C LYS A 289 -6.58 -5.16 -21.43
N THR A 290 -5.87 -6.02 -22.17
CA THR A 290 -6.43 -6.84 -23.26
C THR A 290 -6.88 -8.22 -22.77
N GLY A 291 -6.57 -8.56 -21.51
CA GLY A 291 -6.79 -9.89 -20.93
C GLY A 291 -5.63 -10.86 -21.18
N ALA A 292 -4.50 -10.39 -21.71
CA ALA A 292 -3.34 -11.24 -21.98
C ALA A 292 -2.46 -11.41 -20.75
N LEU A 293 -1.90 -12.62 -20.56
CA LEU A 293 -1.01 -12.91 -19.44
C LEU A 293 0.34 -12.20 -19.62
N VAL A 294 0.72 -11.41 -18.63
CA VAL A 294 1.98 -10.67 -18.58
C VAL A 294 3.13 -11.64 -18.32
N GLN A 295 4.16 -11.59 -19.17
CA GLN A 295 5.30 -12.51 -19.10
C GLN A 295 6.47 -11.98 -18.26
N GLU A 296 6.59 -10.66 -18.13
CA GLU A 296 7.65 -9.97 -17.41
C GLU A 296 7.08 -8.74 -16.69
N ASP A 297 7.66 -8.40 -15.54
CA ASP A 297 7.24 -7.24 -14.75
C ASP A 297 7.46 -5.94 -15.55
N ARG A 298 6.41 -5.12 -15.67
CA ARG A 298 6.45 -3.82 -16.34
C ARG A 298 6.14 -2.71 -15.35
N PHE A 299 7.04 -1.74 -15.22
CA PHE A 299 6.78 -0.55 -14.41
C PHE A 299 5.67 0.29 -15.03
N ILE A 300 4.78 0.79 -14.17
CA ILE A 300 3.64 1.63 -14.56
C ILE A 300 3.77 2.95 -13.79
N GLU A 301 4.22 3.98 -14.49
CA GLU A 301 4.36 5.35 -13.96
C GLU A 301 3.01 5.90 -13.50
N ASP A 302 2.02 5.87 -14.39
CA ASP A 302 0.67 6.37 -14.10
C ASP A 302 -0.29 5.20 -13.87
N ASN A 303 -0.21 4.58 -12.70
CA ASN A 303 -1.24 3.67 -12.21
C ASN A 303 -2.46 4.44 -11.71
N VAL A 304 -2.24 5.61 -11.11
CA VAL A 304 -3.27 6.56 -10.68
C VAL A 304 -2.97 7.93 -11.26
N SER A 305 -3.98 8.55 -11.87
CA SER A 305 -3.95 9.97 -12.23
C SER A 305 -5.24 10.64 -11.78
N ILE A 306 -5.14 11.89 -11.34
CA ILE A 306 -6.25 12.64 -10.77
C ILE A 306 -6.43 13.92 -11.58
N SER A 307 -7.65 14.24 -11.97
CA SER A 307 -7.98 15.54 -12.55
C SER A 307 -9.11 16.19 -11.75
N VAL A 308 -9.19 17.52 -11.80
CA VAL A 308 -10.26 18.27 -11.13
C VAL A 308 -11.22 18.74 -12.20
N ASN A 309 -12.50 18.37 -12.08
CA ASN A 309 -13.50 18.74 -13.06
C ASN A 309 -14.87 18.89 -12.40
N GLN A 310 -15.61 19.97 -12.71
CA GLN A 310 -17.00 20.16 -12.28
C GLN A 310 -17.25 19.89 -10.79
N GLY A 311 -16.43 20.45 -9.89
CA GLY A 311 -16.60 20.27 -8.44
C GLY A 311 -16.24 18.87 -7.92
N ARG A 312 -15.53 18.06 -8.72
CA ARG A 312 -15.17 16.68 -8.41
C ARG A 312 -13.67 16.44 -8.66
N LEU A 313 -13.09 15.53 -7.88
CA LEU A 313 -11.90 14.80 -8.32
C LEU A 313 -12.34 13.66 -9.22
N VAL A 314 -11.69 13.54 -10.37
CA VAL A 314 -11.82 12.44 -11.31
C VAL A 314 -10.55 11.62 -11.24
N ILE A 315 -10.63 10.45 -10.62
CA ILE A 315 -9.52 9.53 -10.40
C ILE A 315 -9.57 8.47 -11.50
N ARG A 316 -8.54 8.42 -12.33
CA ARG A 316 -8.30 7.32 -13.26
C ARG A 316 -7.35 6.33 -12.62
N SER A 317 -7.77 5.06 -12.55
CA SER A 317 -6.98 4.00 -11.91
C SER A 317 -6.88 2.78 -12.81
N LYS A 318 -5.67 2.26 -12.95
CA LYS A 318 -5.39 0.94 -13.54
C LYS A 318 -5.62 -0.21 -12.54
N ASN A 319 -5.93 0.11 -11.28
CA ASN A 319 -6.23 -0.83 -10.20
C ASN A 319 -5.13 -1.91 -10.02
N LEU A 320 -3.86 -1.54 -10.22
CA LEU A 320 -2.71 -2.41 -10.00
C LEU A 320 -2.13 -2.18 -8.61
N PRO A 321 -2.02 -3.21 -7.75
CA PRO A 321 -1.47 -3.06 -6.41
C PRO A 321 -0.03 -2.57 -6.44
N ASN A 322 0.24 -1.43 -5.81
CA ASN A 322 1.59 -0.88 -5.64
C ASN A 322 2.36 -1.52 -4.47
N HIS A 323 1.77 -2.55 -3.87
CA HIS A 323 2.36 -3.40 -2.85
C HIS A 323 2.33 -4.86 -3.34
N PRO A 324 3.21 -5.72 -2.82
CA PRO A 324 3.09 -7.17 -3.06
C PRO A 324 1.76 -7.73 -2.58
N THR A 325 1.21 -8.64 -3.35
CA THR A 325 0.00 -9.42 -3.04
C THR A 325 0.37 -10.88 -2.81
N ALA A 326 -0.59 -11.71 -2.40
CA ALA A 326 -0.45 -13.14 -2.66
C ALA A 326 -0.33 -13.42 -4.17
N ILE A 327 0.26 -14.55 -4.53
CA ILE A 327 0.23 -15.03 -5.91
C ILE A 327 -1.18 -15.55 -6.23
N PHE A 328 -1.82 -14.92 -7.20
CA PHE A 328 -3.13 -15.30 -7.73
C PHE A 328 -2.97 -15.87 -9.16
N PRO A 329 -3.69 -16.93 -9.54
CA PRO A 329 -4.73 -17.59 -8.77
C PRO A 329 -4.14 -18.49 -7.68
N ASP A 330 -4.76 -18.45 -6.52
CA ASP A 330 -4.40 -19.28 -5.38
C ASP A 330 -5.10 -20.64 -5.51
N ARG A 331 -4.60 -21.47 -6.43
CA ARG A 331 -5.19 -22.78 -6.75
C ARG A 331 -4.85 -23.86 -5.74
N TRP A 332 -3.88 -23.57 -4.86
CA TRP A 332 -3.34 -24.55 -3.93
C TRP A 332 -4.03 -24.49 -2.58
N ARG A 333 -4.49 -23.31 -2.11
CA ARG A 333 -5.37 -23.26 -0.93
C ARG A 333 -6.69 -24.00 -1.19
N ALA A 334 -6.78 -25.21 -0.63
CA ALA A 334 -7.77 -26.23 -0.98
C ALA A 334 -9.22 -25.72 -1.13
N LEU A 335 -9.82 -25.17 -0.08
CA LEU A 335 -11.25 -24.80 -0.03
C LEU A 335 -11.50 -23.28 -0.07
N ASP A 336 -10.45 -22.47 0.05
CA ASP A 336 -10.54 -21.03 0.28
C ASP A 336 -9.54 -20.22 -0.54
N GLY A 337 -8.88 -20.86 -1.50
CA GLY A 337 -8.11 -20.19 -2.54
C GLY A 337 -8.99 -19.28 -3.39
N ASN A 338 -8.40 -18.18 -3.86
CA ASN A 338 -9.03 -17.32 -4.86
C ASN A 338 -8.61 -17.79 -6.26
N PRO A 339 -9.54 -18.26 -7.10
CA PRO A 339 -9.22 -18.81 -8.42
C PRO A 339 -8.98 -17.73 -9.49
N ASN A 340 -9.18 -16.45 -9.17
CA ASN A 340 -9.11 -15.34 -10.10
C ASN A 340 -7.68 -14.82 -10.23
N ILE A 341 -7.44 -14.02 -11.27
CA ILE A 341 -6.14 -13.41 -11.59
C ILE A 341 -6.28 -11.90 -11.48
N ILE A 342 -5.28 -11.20 -10.94
CA ILE A 342 -5.26 -9.73 -10.95
C ILE A 342 -5.13 -9.25 -12.41
N ALA A 343 -5.99 -8.30 -12.81
CA ALA A 343 -6.02 -7.75 -14.15
C ALA A 343 -5.94 -6.22 -14.13
N GLU A 344 -5.17 -5.64 -15.04
CA GLU A 344 -5.15 -4.20 -15.31
C GLU A 344 -6.56 -3.72 -15.70
N GLN A 345 -7.04 -2.69 -14.99
CA GLN A 345 -8.35 -2.08 -15.20
C GLN A 345 -8.23 -0.72 -15.91
N ASN A 346 -9.37 -0.12 -16.22
CA ASN A 346 -9.44 1.26 -16.70
C ASN A 346 -10.60 1.98 -16.01
N PHE A 347 -10.46 2.19 -14.70
CA PHE A 347 -11.49 2.84 -13.90
C PHE A 347 -11.45 4.35 -14.05
N THR A 348 -12.64 4.94 -14.05
CA THR A 348 -12.85 6.38 -13.82
C THR A 348 -13.78 6.49 -12.62
N LEU A 349 -13.25 7.03 -11.54
CA LEU A 349 -13.92 7.15 -10.24
C LEU A 349 -14.06 8.62 -9.89
N PHE A 350 -15.12 8.97 -9.19
CA PHE A 350 -15.48 10.36 -8.91
C PHE A 350 -15.53 10.59 -7.40
N LEU A 351 -14.94 11.67 -6.91
CA LEU A 351 -15.10 12.10 -5.52
C LEU A 351 -15.62 13.53 -5.50
N PRO A 352 -16.72 13.84 -4.80
CA PRO A 352 -17.15 15.22 -4.66
C PRO A 352 -16.09 16.01 -3.87
N LEU A 353 -15.71 17.19 -4.36
CA LEU A 353 -14.76 18.07 -3.64
C LEU A 353 -15.38 18.61 -2.35
N GLN A 354 -16.71 18.71 -2.32
CA GLN A 354 -17.50 19.14 -1.17
C GLN A 354 -18.48 18.03 -0.79
N PRO A 355 -18.07 17.09 0.08
CA PRO A 355 -18.94 16.06 0.63
C PRO A 355 -20.13 16.70 1.36
N LEU A 356 -21.32 16.17 1.12
CA LEU A 356 -22.55 16.58 1.81
C LEU A 356 -23.07 15.42 2.62
N GLU A 357 -23.45 15.66 3.87
CA GLU A 357 -24.15 14.67 4.69
C GLU A 357 -25.46 14.24 4.02
N ASN A 358 -25.74 12.94 4.07
CA ASN A 358 -27.00 12.40 3.58
C ASN A 358 -28.00 12.30 4.75
N PRO A 359 -29.09 13.10 4.76
CA PRO A 359 -30.12 13.00 5.80
C PRO A 359 -30.92 11.69 5.72
N LYS A 360 -30.82 10.96 4.60
CA LYS A 360 -31.45 9.65 4.37
C LYS A 360 -30.41 8.51 4.38
N ARG A 361 -29.29 8.70 5.06
CA ARG A 361 -28.25 7.67 5.21
C ARG A 361 -28.81 6.41 5.84
N VAL A 362 -28.30 5.27 5.39
CA VAL A 362 -28.68 3.94 5.87
C VAL A 362 -27.41 3.21 6.26
N ALA A 363 -27.35 2.75 7.50
CA ALA A 363 -26.30 1.87 7.98
C ALA A 363 -26.73 0.41 7.88
N MET A 364 -25.76 -0.47 7.67
CA MET A 364 -25.96 -1.91 7.78
C MET A 364 -26.43 -2.28 9.18
N LYS A 365 -27.44 -3.15 9.26
CA LYS A 365 -27.94 -3.71 10.52
C LYS A 365 -27.63 -5.20 10.59
N ASN A 366 -27.47 -5.70 11.83
CA ASN A 366 -27.31 -7.13 12.10
C ASN A 366 -26.21 -7.81 11.27
N LYS A 367 -25.14 -7.07 10.95
CA LYS A 367 -24.02 -7.55 10.14
C LYS A 367 -24.45 -8.15 8.80
N ASN A 368 -25.45 -7.57 8.15
CA ASN A 368 -25.86 -7.90 6.78
C ASN A 368 -26.14 -6.63 5.97
N ASN A 369 -26.36 -6.78 4.67
CA ASN A 369 -26.61 -5.67 3.74
C ASN A 369 -28.04 -5.65 3.16
N ASN A 370 -29.03 -6.24 3.86
CA ASN A 370 -30.42 -6.28 3.40
C ASN A 370 -31.05 -4.88 3.31
N ASP A 371 -30.57 -3.95 4.14
CA ASP A 371 -30.97 -2.53 4.10
C ASP A 371 -30.39 -1.77 2.89
N GLN A 372 -29.55 -2.41 2.06
CA GLN A 372 -28.87 -1.82 0.90
C GLN A 372 -28.03 -0.58 1.25
N ALA A 373 -27.40 -0.61 2.44
CA ALA A 373 -26.56 0.48 2.94
C ALA A 373 -25.35 0.76 2.04
N LEU A 374 -24.78 -0.30 1.42
CA LEU A 374 -23.71 -0.20 0.43
C LEU A 374 -24.00 -1.11 -0.78
N PRO A 375 -23.46 -0.81 -1.98
CA PRO A 375 -23.48 -1.76 -3.09
C PRO A 375 -22.60 -2.99 -2.79
N MET A 376 -22.84 -4.11 -3.49
CA MET A 376 -21.93 -5.28 -3.51
C MET A 376 -20.64 -5.05 -4.32
N GLY A 377 -20.51 -3.87 -4.91
CA GLY A 377 -19.34 -3.47 -5.70
C GLY A 377 -18.47 -2.46 -4.95
N PRO A 378 -17.72 -1.65 -5.69
CA PRO A 378 -16.82 -0.67 -5.09
C PRO A 378 -17.59 0.40 -4.28
N ILE A 379 -17.04 0.76 -3.13
CA ILE A 379 -17.61 1.74 -2.19
C ILE A 379 -16.72 2.98 -1.97
N GLY A 380 -15.48 2.91 -2.46
CA GLY A 380 -14.47 3.93 -2.27
C GLY A 380 -13.19 3.55 -3.00
N VAL A 381 -12.18 4.41 -2.87
CA VAL A 381 -10.87 4.24 -3.49
C VAL A 381 -9.76 4.58 -2.52
N ALA A 382 -8.75 3.72 -2.44
CA ALA A 382 -7.54 3.91 -1.67
C ALA A 382 -6.61 4.93 -2.36
N CYS A 383 -5.70 5.53 -1.62
CA CYS A 383 -4.72 6.49 -2.14
C CYS A 383 -3.81 5.91 -3.25
N ASN A 384 -3.68 4.58 -3.34
CA ASN A 384 -2.97 3.88 -4.41
C ASN A 384 -3.84 3.46 -5.60
N GLY A 385 -5.10 3.90 -5.63
CA GLY A 385 -6.05 3.65 -6.71
C GLY A 385 -6.74 2.28 -6.65
N ILE A 386 -6.44 1.44 -5.68
CA ILE A 386 -7.20 0.19 -5.44
C ILE A 386 -8.55 0.53 -4.83
N ILE A 387 -9.61 -0.13 -5.31
CA ILE A 387 -10.96 0.08 -4.81
C ILE A 387 -11.21 -0.63 -3.47
N PHE A 388 -12.02 -0.01 -2.61
CA PHE A 388 -12.60 -0.65 -1.43
C PHE A 388 -13.93 -1.29 -1.81
N PHE A 389 -14.21 -2.49 -1.27
CA PHE A 389 -15.50 -3.16 -1.36
C PHE A 389 -16.19 -3.17 0.00
N ASN A 390 -17.48 -3.49 0.00
CA ASN A 390 -18.24 -3.67 1.23
C ASN A 390 -17.72 -4.89 2.03
N PRO A 391 -18.21 -5.12 3.26
CA PRO A 391 -17.71 -6.19 4.11
C PRO A 391 -18.05 -7.62 3.67
N PHE A 392 -18.77 -7.84 2.57
CA PHE A 392 -19.37 -9.14 2.23
C PHE A 392 -18.76 -9.78 0.98
N ASP A 393 -18.60 -11.10 0.99
CA ASP A 393 -18.26 -11.89 -0.20
C ASP A 393 -19.56 -12.36 -0.90
N HIS A 394 -19.66 -12.03 -2.20
CA HIS A 394 -20.78 -12.35 -3.08
C HIS A 394 -21.21 -13.83 -3.15
N LEU A 395 -20.35 -14.78 -2.75
CA LEU A 395 -20.65 -16.21 -2.84
C LEU A 395 -21.47 -16.76 -1.68
N LEU A 396 -21.47 -16.08 -0.53
CA LEU A 396 -22.14 -16.58 0.69
C LEU A 396 -22.91 -15.51 1.46
N ASP A 397 -22.86 -14.22 1.05
CA ASP A 397 -23.34 -13.08 1.84
C ASP A 397 -22.80 -13.08 3.28
N GLU A 398 -21.66 -13.73 3.48
CA GLU A 398 -20.91 -13.76 4.74
C GLU A 398 -19.82 -12.69 4.73
N ASP A 399 -19.39 -12.29 5.93
CA ASP A 399 -18.24 -11.42 6.13
C ASP A 399 -17.05 -11.93 5.30
N ALA A 400 -16.44 -11.05 4.50
CA ALA A 400 -15.37 -11.35 3.55
C ALA A 400 -14.06 -11.65 4.30
N VAL A 401 -14.01 -12.81 4.94
CA VAL A 401 -12.88 -13.26 5.76
C VAL A 401 -12.13 -14.41 5.10
N TRP A 402 -12.76 -15.07 4.14
CA TRP A 402 -12.24 -16.21 3.40
C TRP A 402 -11.79 -15.71 2.02
N ARG A 403 -10.60 -16.12 1.55
CA ARG A 403 -9.98 -15.75 0.25
C ARG A 403 -9.21 -14.42 0.17
N LEU A 404 -9.14 -13.64 1.25
CA LEU A 404 -8.24 -12.48 1.31
C LEU A 404 -6.78 -12.93 1.31
N ASP A 405 -5.89 -12.10 0.76
CA ASP A 405 -4.48 -12.15 1.12
C ASP A 405 -4.22 -11.46 2.46
N ARG A 406 -2.97 -11.50 2.93
CA ARG A 406 -2.55 -10.82 4.16
C ARG A 406 -2.58 -9.29 4.10
N CYS A 407 -2.81 -8.72 2.91
CA CYS A 407 -3.06 -7.30 2.73
C CYS A 407 -4.55 -6.98 2.80
N CYS A 408 -5.38 -7.95 3.19
CA CYS A 408 -6.83 -7.86 3.29
C CYS A 408 -7.54 -7.59 1.95
N GLY A 409 -6.92 -7.99 0.83
CA GLY A 409 -7.50 -7.85 -0.50
C GLY A 409 -7.42 -9.10 -1.36
N HIS A 410 -8.16 -9.11 -2.47
CA HIS A 410 -8.13 -10.18 -3.45
C HIS A 410 -8.72 -9.75 -4.80
N PRO A 411 -8.45 -10.48 -5.91
CA PRO A 411 -9.11 -10.23 -7.18
C PRO A 411 -10.53 -10.81 -7.26
N ALA A 412 -11.45 -10.05 -7.86
CA ALA A 412 -12.77 -10.51 -8.29
C ALA A 412 -12.67 -11.32 -9.61
N GLN A 413 -13.79 -11.91 -10.05
CA GLN A 413 -13.86 -12.70 -11.29
C GLN A 413 -13.39 -11.95 -12.55
N LYS A 414 -13.63 -10.63 -12.61
CA LYS A 414 -13.18 -9.76 -13.70
C LYS A 414 -11.77 -9.18 -13.44
N GLY A 415 -11.05 -9.74 -12.47
CA GLY A 415 -9.66 -9.46 -12.15
C GLY A 415 -9.39 -8.20 -11.33
N GLN A 416 -10.42 -7.55 -10.80
CA GLN A 416 -10.24 -6.32 -10.02
C GLN A 416 -9.79 -6.68 -8.62
N TYR A 417 -8.54 -6.37 -8.29
CA TYR A 417 -8.05 -6.46 -6.93
C TYR A 417 -8.72 -5.37 -6.07
N HIS A 418 -9.23 -5.73 -4.90
CA HIS A 418 -9.94 -4.83 -4.00
C HIS A 418 -9.72 -5.23 -2.55
N TYR A 419 -9.92 -4.27 -1.63
CA TYR A 419 -9.82 -4.50 -0.19
C TYR A 419 -11.21 -4.61 0.44
N HIS A 420 -11.37 -5.56 1.37
CA HIS A 420 -12.56 -5.70 2.22
C HIS A 420 -12.33 -5.21 3.65
N LYS A 421 -11.07 -5.09 4.07
CA LYS A 421 -10.66 -4.63 5.40
C LYS A 421 -9.50 -3.66 5.29
N TYR A 422 -8.96 -3.23 6.44
CA TYR A 422 -7.82 -2.33 6.49
C TYR A 422 -6.63 -2.88 5.67
N PRO A 423 -6.21 -2.18 4.58
CA PRO A 423 -5.08 -2.61 3.78
C PRO A 423 -3.76 -2.29 4.50
N VAL A 424 -3.38 -3.17 5.43
CA VAL A 424 -2.12 -3.11 6.19
C VAL A 424 -0.86 -3.00 5.32
N CYS A 425 -0.96 -3.39 4.05
CA CYS A 425 0.11 -3.30 3.06
C CYS A 425 0.13 -1.99 2.25
N LEU A 426 -0.79 -1.06 2.48
CA LEU A 426 -0.84 0.20 1.74
C LEU A 426 0.51 0.93 1.88
N LYS A 427 1.05 1.36 0.74
CA LYS A 427 2.41 1.91 0.66
C LYS A 427 2.53 3.26 1.37
N SER A 428 3.70 3.43 1.97
CA SER A 428 4.29 4.70 2.45
C SER A 428 4.10 5.82 1.40
N PRO A 429 3.81 7.05 1.84
CA PRO A 429 4.73 7.64 2.81
C PRO A 429 4.17 7.72 4.25
N TRP A 430 2.92 7.28 4.48
CA TRP A 430 2.22 7.41 5.78
C TRP A 430 2.07 6.06 6.48
N THR A 431 3.19 5.37 6.73
CA THR A 431 3.16 4.17 7.59
C THR A 431 2.55 4.52 8.95
N ASP A 432 1.53 3.78 9.35
CA ASP A 432 0.80 4.04 10.58
C ASP A 432 1.38 3.22 11.74
N GLU A 433 2.29 3.83 12.49
CA GLU A 433 2.93 3.24 13.67
C GLU A 433 2.05 3.36 14.94
N GLY A 434 0.83 3.92 14.82
CA GLY A 434 -0.04 4.15 15.96
C GLY A 434 0.51 5.20 16.92
N GLU A 435 1.36 6.11 16.44
CA GLU A 435 1.99 7.17 17.24
C GLU A 435 1.16 8.47 17.29
N ALA A 436 0.12 8.57 16.46
CA ALA A 436 -0.79 9.70 16.38
C ALA A 436 -2.13 9.25 15.76
N HIS A 437 -3.03 10.20 15.50
CA HIS A 437 -4.19 9.94 14.64
C HIS A 437 -3.71 9.37 13.30
N SER A 438 -4.39 8.33 12.84
CA SER A 438 -4.03 7.66 11.60
C SER A 438 -3.99 8.61 10.41
N PRO A 439 -3.23 8.28 9.35
CA PRO A 439 -3.28 9.02 8.10
C PRO A 439 -4.48 8.62 7.24
N VAL A 440 -4.79 9.46 6.25
CA VAL A 440 -5.79 9.14 5.21
C VAL A 440 -5.26 8.00 4.33
N ILE A 441 -6.04 6.93 4.24
CA ILE A 441 -5.75 5.75 3.41
C ILE A 441 -6.57 5.73 2.11
N GLY A 442 -7.61 6.56 2.03
CA GLY A 442 -8.45 6.70 0.85
C GLY A 442 -9.69 7.54 1.13
N PHE A 443 -10.67 7.43 0.23
CA PHE A 443 -11.92 8.19 0.30
C PHE A 443 -13.11 7.29 -0.09
N ALA A 444 -14.22 7.43 0.62
CA ALA A 444 -15.48 6.81 0.23
C ALA A 444 -16.07 7.59 -0.95
N PHE A 445 -16.95 6.96 -1.73
CA PHE A 445 -17.56 7.61 -2.88
C PHE A 445 -18.53 8.74 -2.55
N ASP A 446 -18.85 8.95 -1.27
CA ASP A 446 -19.52 10.17 -0.76
C ASP A 446 -18.55 11.34 -0.51
N GLY A 447 -17.25 11.12 -0.73
CA GLY A 447 -16.17 12.10 -0.67
C GLY A 447 -15.56 12.30 0.72
N PHE A 448 -16.09 11.64 1.76
CA PHE A 448 -15.48 11.72 3.09
C PHE A 448 -14.21 10.84 3.16
N PRO A 449 -13.16 11.31 3.85
CA PRO A 449 -11.89 10.59 3.96
C PRO A 449 -12.03 9.33 4.84
N LEU A 450 -11.29 8.28 4.48
CA LEU A 450 -11.07 7.08 5.28
C LEU A 450 -9.67 7.15 5.89
N TYR A 451 -9.60 6.96 7.19
CA TYR A 451 -8.38 6.90 7.97
C TYR A 451 -8.05 5.46 8.41
N GLY A 452 -6.79 5.25 8.76
CA GLY A 452 -6.32 4.05 9.47
C GLY A 452 -6.98 3.86 10.85
N PRO A 453 -6.53 2.86 11.64
CA PRO A 453 -7.29 2.38 12.78
C PRO A 453 -7.11 3.16 14.10
N TYR A 454 -6.22 4.14 14.16
CA TYR A 454 -5.86 4.87 15.38
C TYR A 454 -6.51 6.27 15.43
N GLU A 455 -7.10 6.57 16.59
CA GLU A 455 -7.62 7.90 16.93
C GLU A 455 -6.52 8.80 17.50
N THR A 456 -5.70 8.22 18.38
CA THR A 456 -4.54 8.86 18.98
C THR A 456 -3.45 7.82 19.23
N LYS A 457 -2.31 8.24 19.81
CA LYS A 457 -1.20 7.35 20.11
C LYS A 457 -1.64 6.11 20.89
N GLY A 458 -1.51 4.94 20.26
CA GLY A 458 -1.81 3.62 20.82
C GLY A 458 -3.31 3.34 21.04
N GLN A 459 -4.21 4.27 20.73
CA GLN A 459 -5.65 4.11 20.91
C GLN A 459 -6.32 3.87 19.57
N LEU A 460 -6.97 2.71 19.43
CA LEU A 460 -7.77 2.41 18.25
C LEU A 460 -9.07 3.22 18.26
N ALA A 461 -9.49 3.73 17.11
CA ALA A 461 -10.73 4.49 16.96
C ALA A 461 -11.96 3.65 17.36
N ARG A 462 -11.95 2.33 17.09
CA ARG A 462 -12.98 1.39 17.56
C ARG A 462 -13.10 1.27 19.09
N GLU A 463 -12.09 1.72 19.83
CA GLU A 463 -12.03 1.68 21.29
C GLU A 463 -12.10 3.08 21.93
N ALA A 464 -12.15 4.14 21.11
CA ALA A 464 -12.16 5.52 21.58
C ALA A 464 -13.48 5.83 22.29
N LYS A 465 -13.38 6.28 23.55
CA LYS A 465 -14.54 6.69 24.35
C LYS A 465 -14.84 8.18 24.28
N SER A 466 -13.83 9.00 24.00
CA SER A 466 -13.95 10.46 23.89
C SER A 466 -14.67 10.90 22.62
N ASN A 467 -14.46 10.17 21.53
CA ASN A 467 -15.07 10.42 20.23
C ASN A 467 -15.44 9.07 19.58
N PRO A 468 -16.47 8.37 20.06
CA PRO A 468 -16.79 7.04 19.59
C PRO A 468 -17.27 7.05 18.14
N LEU A 469 -16.84 6.05 17.37
CA LEU A 469 -17.40 5.78 16.05
C LEU A 469 -18.88 5.36 16.17
N ASN A 470 -19.70 5.81 15.23
CA ASN A 470 -21.08 5.35 15.11
C ASN A 470 -21.17 4.07 14.23
N GLU A 471 -22.39 3.63 13.93
CA GLU A 471 -22.67 2.42 13.14
C GLU A 471 -22.15 2.45 11.68
N PHE A 472 -21.76 3.63 11.16
CA PHE A 472 -21.16 3.79 9.85
C PHE A 472 -19.63 3.67 9.87
N ASN A 473 -19.01 3.49 11.05
CA ASN A 473 -17.58 3.72 11.30
C ASN A 473 -17.13 5.17 11.09
N VAL A 474 -18.02 6.14 11.34
CA VAL A 474 -17.73 7.58 11.16
C VAL A 474 -17.92 8.33 12.48
N HIS A 475 -17.18 9.42 12.64
CA HIS A 475 -17.42 10.45 13.65
C HIS A 475 -16.92 11.82 13.16
N PHE A 476 -16.99 12.83 14.01
CA PHE A 476 -16.62 14.21 13.69
C PHE A 476 -15.61 14.74 14.70
N ASP A 477 -14.61 15.47 14.21
CA ASP A 477 -13.81 16.38 15.03
C ASP A 477 -13.63 17.73 14.31
N GLU A 478 -13.28 18.79 15.03
CA GLU A 478 -13.17 20.15 14.49
C GLU A 478 -12.01 20.31 13.48
N GLU A 479 -10.91 19.57 13.66
CA GLU A 479 -9.72 19.64 12.80
C GLU A 479 -9.97 18.95 11.45
N ARG A 480 -10.61 17.77 11.46
CA ARG A 480 -10.76 16.87 10.29
C ARG A 480 -12.17 16.89 9.68
N GLY A 481 -13.19 17.32 10.42
CA GLY A 481 -14.59 17.21 10.01
C GLY A 481 -15.12 15.79 10.13
N TRP A 482 -16.17 15.44 9.39
CA TRP A 482 -16.65 14.06 9.33
C TRP A 482 -15.64 13.17 8.61
N HIS A 483 -15.30 12.04 9.22
CA HIS A 483 -14.36 11.10 8.66
C HIS A 483 -14.55 9.68 9.20
N TYR A 484 -14.18 8.71 8.36
CA TYR A 484 -14.29 7.30 8.69
C TYR A 484 -12.97 6.77 9.24
N HIS A 485 -13.07 5.74 10.08
CA HIS A 485 -11.94 4.91 10.48
C HIS A 485 -12.18 3.47 10.08
N VAL A 486 -11.14 2.82 9.54
CA VAL A 486 -11.12 1.37 9.45
C VAL A 486 -11.01 0.75 10.84
N THR A 487 -11.62 -0.42 11.02
CA THR A 487 -11.74 -1.07 12.32
C THR A 487 -11.27 -2.54 12.25
N PRO A 488 -9.96 -2.80 12.25
CA PRO A 488 -9.41 -4.16 12.23
C PRO A 488 -10.02 -5.03 13.33
N GLY A 489 -10.45 -6.24 12.95
CA GLY A 489 -11.08 -7.20 13.86
C GLY A 489 -12.51 -6.85 14.28
N MET A 490 -13.12 -5.79 13.74
CA MET A 490 -14.47 -5.36 14.09
C MET A 490 -15.27 -4.96 12.85
N PHE A 491 -16.41 -5.62 12.63
CA PHE A 491 -17.40 -5.21 11.63
C PHE A 491 -17.84 -3.75 11.88
N PRO A 492 -18.00 -2.90 10.84
CA PRO A 492 -18.00 -3.19 9.40
C PRO A 492 -16.62 -3.11 8.72
N HIS A 493 -15.51 -3.14 9.45
CA HIS A 493 -14.11 -3.13 8.96
C HIS A 493 -13.64 -1.85 8.25
N ILE A 494 -14.43 -1.33 7.31
CA ILE A 494 -14.16 -0.13 6.52
C ILE A 494 -15.25 0.91 6.81
N ILE A 495 -16.43 0.78 6.19
CA ILE A 495 -17.60 1.63 6.45
C ILE A 495 -18.88 0.81 6.52
N GLY A 496 -19.82 1.24 7.36
CA GLY A 496 -21.12 0.58 7.56
C GLY A 496 -22.24 1.08 6.62
N GLY A 497 -21.94 2.08 5.78
CA GLY A 497 -22.88 2.78 4.92
C GLY A 497 -22.27 4.11 4.50
N TYR A 498 -22.90 4.82 3.57
CA TYR A 498 -22.50 6.19 3.27
C TYR A 498 -23.12 7.17 4.25
N TRP A 499 -22.28 7.88 5.00
CA TRP A 499 -22.60 9.07 5.78
C TRP A 499 -23.05 10.22 4.87
N GLY A 500 -22.37 10.39 3.74
CA GLY A 500 -22.66 11.42 2.77
C GLY A 500 -23.47 10.95 1.56
N VAL A 501 -23.64 11.86 0.60
CA VAL A 501 -24.26 11.57 -0.69
C VAL A 501 -23.19 11.03 -1.66
N PRO A 502 -23.23 9.74 -2.03
CA PRO A 502 -22.28 9.19 -2.99
C PRO A 502 -22.44 9.82 -4.38
N ASP A 503 -21.33 10.05 -5.07
CA ASP A 503 -21.36 10.56 -6.45
C ASP A 503 -22.13 9.58 -7.36
N PRO A 504 -23.18 10.02 -8.06
CA PRO A 504 -24.02 9.15 -8.86
C PRO A 504 -23.29 8.47 -10.02
N GLU A 505 -22.17 9.05 -10.51
CA GLU A 505 -21.38 8.46 -11.60
C GLU A 505 -20.59 7.22 -11.15
N ASN A 506 -20.35 7.04 -9.84
CA ASN A 506 -19.75 5.82 -9.30
C ASN A 506 -20.71 4.64 -9.24
N ARG A 507 -22.01 4.86 -9.51
CA ARG A 507 -22.96 3.76 -9.63
C ARG A 507 -22.65 3.00 -10.91
N MET A 508 -21.85 1.95 -10.79
CA MET A 508 -21.59 0.99 -11.87
C MET A 508 -22.92 0.59 -12.52
N ARG A 509 -23.16 1.04 -13.75
CA ARG A 509 -24.26 0.53 -14.59
C ARG A 509 -24.02 -0.96 -14.82
N GLY A 510 -24.65 -1.83 -14.04
CA GLY A 510 -24.47 -3.28 -14.23
C GLY A 510 -24.94 -4.24 -13.14
N GLY A 511 -25.76 -3.82 -12.17
CA GLY A 511 -26.56 -4.76 -11.39
C GLY A 511 -27.84 -5.10 -12.16
N PRO A 512 -28.39 -6.34 -12.09
CA PRO A 512 -29.66 -6.65 -12.73
C PRO A 512 -30.73 -5.65 -12.27
N PRO A 513 -31.64 -5.18 -13.15
CA PRO A 513 -32.78 -4.42 -12.68
C PRO A 513 -33.53 -5.29 -11.69
N GLY A 514 -33.65 -4.82 -10.44
CA GLY A 514 -34.58 -5.38 -9.48
C GLY A 514 -35.94 -5.47 -10.16
N GLY A 515 -36.39 -6.69 -10.42
CA GLY A 515 -37.62 -6.98 -11.14
C GLY A 515 -38.83 -6.62 -10.28
N GLY A 516 -39.12 -5.32 -10.17
CA GLY A 516 -40.42 -4.83 -9.77
C GLY A 516 -41.30 -4.71 -11.00
N LYS A 517 -42.08 -5.75 -11.31
CA LYS A 517 -43.41 -5.62 -11.92
C LYS A 517 -44.30 -6.78 -11.50
N ASP A 518 -45.44 -6.39 -10.95
CA ASP A 518 -46.62 -7.21 -10.68
C ASP A 518 -46.88 -8.25 -11.77
N LYS A 519 -47.10 -9.51 -11.35
CA LYS A 519 -48.01 -10.42 -12.06
C LYS A 519 -48.78 -11.30 -11.08
N GLU A 520 -50.06 -10.98 -11.02
CA GLU A 520 -51.23 -11.78 -10.73
C GLU A 520 -51.05 -13.30 -10.55
N LYS A 521 -51.74 -13.79 -9.52
CA LYS A 521 -52.21 -15.15 -9.29
C LYS A 521 -52.48 -15.93 -10.60
N LYS A 522 -51.76 -17.03 -10.82
CA LYS A 522 -52.29 -18.23 -11.49
C LYS A 522 -51.72 -19.48 -10.83
N GLY A 523 -52.62 -20.38 -10.41
CA GLY A 523 -52.35 -21.55 -9.59
C GLY A 523 -51.59 -22.66 -10.30
N PHE A 524 -50.88 -23.45 -9.50
CA PHE A 524 -50.25 -24.70 -9.91
C PHE A 524 -51.30 -25.83 -9.99
N PRO A 525 -51.39 -26.60 -11.09
CA PRO A 525 -52.09 -27.88 -11.07
C PRO A 525 -51.22 -28.95 -10.42
N LYS A 526 -51.81 -29.68 -9.46
CA LYS A 526 -51.25 -30.92 -8.92
C LYS A 526 -51.36 -32.05 -9.96
N GLY A 527 -50.28 -32.81 -10.14
CA GLY A 527 -50.30 -34.15 -10.74
C GLY A 527 -48.97 -34.82 -10.38
N GLY A 528 -48.87 -36.06 -9.91
CA GLY A 528 -49.78 -37.19 -9.91
C GLY A 528 -48.90 -38.41 -10.16
N LYS A 529 -48.66 -39.23 -9.11
CA LYS A 529 -47.80 -40.42 -9.16
C LYS A 529 -48.28 -41.41 -10.23
N LYS A 530 -47.36 -41.96 -11.05
CA LYS A 530 -47.53 -43.26 -11.71
C LYS A 530 -46.22 -44.05 -11.64
N GLY A 531 -46.31 -45.28 -11.14
CA GLY A 531 -45.22 -46.23 -10.95
C GLY A 531 -44.74 -46.91 -12.25
N PRO A 532 -43.80 -47.86 -12.13
CA PRO A 532 -43.05 -48.37 -13.28
C PRO A 532 -43.77 -49.54 -13.97
N PRO A 533 -43.57 -49.77 -15.28
CA PRO A 533 -43.83 -51.06 -15.89
C PRO A 533 -42.55 -51.90 -15.94
N LYS A 534 -42.70 -53.16 -15.55
CA LYS A 534 -41.77 -54.27 -15.85
C LYS A 534 -41.89 -54.63 -17.34
N GLN A 535 -40.76 -54.86 -18.00
CA GLN A 535 -40.27 -56.19 -18.38
C GLN A 535 -38.77 -56.10 -18.66
#